data_AF-A0A933FIY6-F1
#
_entry.id   AF-A0A933FIY6-F1
#
_cell.length_a   1.000
_cell.length_b   1.000
_cell.length_c   1.000
_cell.angle_alpha   90.00
_cell.angle_beta   90.00
_cell.angle_gamma   90.00
#
_symmetry.space_group_name_H-M   'P 1'
#
loop_
_entity.id
_entity.type
_entity.pdbx_description
1 polymer ?
#
loop_
_entity_poly.entity_id
_entity_poly.type
_entity_poly.pdbx_seq_one_letter_code
_entity_poly.pdbx_strand_id
1 'polypeptide(L)'
;MKRYLTAAAGIGVALALWGTPVGAKPKDAEGKEGLEKTFPFDIGPDTIDVSGYPKEQQANYKLFERKCSRCHTLARAVNAPYALPEEWEPYVRKMQKKRRSGLDKKSADKIISFLNYDSSVRKKDLIEKKSKEKK
;
A
#
# COMPACT_ATOMS: atom_id res chain seq x y z
N MET A 1 24.47 52.05 -49.08
CA MET A 1 25.84 52.49 -48.79
C MET A 1 26.15 52.17 -47.33
N LYS A 2 27.09 51.24 -47.09
CA LYS A 2 27.60 50.85 -45.76
C LYS A 2 28.72 51.80 -45.35
N ARG A 3 28.74 52.25 -44.08
CA ARG A 3 29.90 52.86 -43.44
C ARG A 3 30.04 52.32 -42.02
N TYR A 4 31.31 52.25 -41.61
CA TYR A 4 31.91 51.30 -40.70
C TYR A 4 31.96 51.75 -39.23
N LEU A 5 32.12 50.76 -38.36
CA LEU A 5 32.79 50.69 -37.04
C LEU A 5 33.33 51.98 -36.40
N THR A 6 33.13 52.09 -35.09
CA THR A 6 34.23 52.26 -34.10
C THR A 6 33.73 51.97 -32.67
N ALA A 7 34.61 51.38 -31.87
CA ALA A 7 34.40 50.97 -30.49
C ALA A 7 34.63 52.12 -29.49
N ALA A 8 34.03 52.04 -28.30
CA ALA A 8 34.65 52.53 -27.07
C ALA A 8 33.95 51.97 -25.82
N ALA A 9 34.76 51.44 -24.91
CA ALA A 9 34.41 50.96 -23.60
C ALA A 9 34.05 52.13 -22.65
N GLY A 10 33.10 51.90 -21.76
CA GLY A 10 32.79 52.78 -20.63
C GLY A 10 32.39 51.93 -19.43
N ILE A 11 33.32 51.78 -18.49
CA ILE A 11 33.15 51.07 -17.23
C ILE A 11 32.32 51.96 -16.29
N GLY A 12 31.10 51.53 -15.97
CA GLY A 12 30.30 52.10 -14.88
C GLY A 12 30.31 51.16 -13.68
N VAL A 13 31.17 51.46 -12.70
CA VAL A 13 31.14 50.81 -11.38
C VAL A 13 30.02 51.46 -10.57
N ALA A 14 28.94 50.71 -10.31
CA ALA A 14 28.00 51.03 -9.25
C ALA A 14 28.22 50.06 -8.09
N LEU A 15 28.92 50.55 -7.07
CA LEU A 15 29.10 49.88 -5.79
C LEU A 15 27.87 50.09 -4.90
N ALA A 16 27.60 49.05 -4.11
CA ALA A 16 26.78 48.99 -2.92
C ALA A 16 25.26 49.11 -3.10
N LEU A 17 24.56 48.00 -2.87
CA LEU A 17 23.86 47.79 -1.61
C LEU A 17 23.84 46.29 -1.30
N TRP A 18 24.42 45.93 -0.15
CA TRP A 18 24.28 44.63 0.48
C TRP A 18 22.80 44.38 0.80
N GLY A 19 22.08 43.73 -0.11
CA GLY A 19 20.99 42.84 0.27
C GLY A 19 21.56 41.43 0.30
N THR A 20 21.83 40.90 1.49
CA THR A 20 21.97 39.44 1.61
C THR A 20 20.65 38.85 1.08
N PRO A 21 20.65 37.99 0.05
CA PRO A 21 19.54 37.07 -0.04
C PRO A 21 19.60 36.32 1.29
N VAL A 22 18.59 36.53 2.15
CA VAL A 22 18.28 35.57 3.20
C VAL A 22 18.21 34.25 2.47
N GLY A 23 19.29 33.48 2.59
CA GLY A 23 19.31 32.09 2.23
C GLY A 23 18.19 31.50 3.05
N ALA A 24 17.04 31.31 2.40
CA ALA A 24 16.10 30.31 2.83
C ALA A 24 16.95 29.05 2.90
N LYS A 25 17.40 28.72 4.10
CA LYS A 25 17.98 27.42 4.36
C LYS A 25 16.97 26.44 3.77
N PRO A 26 17.39 25.53 2.88
CA PRO A 26 16.56 24.37 2.67
C PRO A 26 16.33 23.84 4.08
N LYS A 27 15.08 23.90 4.54
CA LYS A 27 14.64 23.14 5.69
C LYS A 27 15.02 21.74 5.29
N ASP A 28 16.15 21.29 5.83
CA ASP A 28 16.22 20.06 6.57
C ASP A 28 15.17 19.12 5.97
N ALA A 29 15.60 18.35 4.97
CA ALA A 29 14.86 17.22 4.46
C ALA A 29 14.80 16.19 5.60
N GLU A 30 14.06 16.53 6.65
CA GLU A 30 13.78 15.71 7.81
C GLU A 30 12.57 14.85 7.43
N GLY A 31 12.80 13.54 7.44
CA GLY A 31 11.73 12.57 7.40
C GLY A 31 11.34 12.08 6.00
N LYS A 32 12.12 11.15 5.45
CA LYS A 32 11.49 10.02 4.75
C LYS A 32 10.81 9.12 5.79
N GLU A 33 9.76 9.62 6.44
CA GLU A 33 8.94 8.82 7.33
C GLU A 33 7.91 8.05 6.51
N GLY A 34 8.25 6.79 6.22
CA GLY A 34 7.28 5.75 5.84
C GLY A 34 6.72 5.86 4.43
N LEU A 35 7.56 5.70 3.40
CA LEU A 35 7.05 5.14 2.16
C LEU A 35 6.55 3.73 2.49
N GLU A 36 5.24 3.58 2.65
CA GLU A 36 4.63 2.27 2.81
C GLU A 36 5.16 1.38 1.68
N LYS A 37 5.84 0.29 2.04
CA LYS A 37 6.35 -0.66 1.04
C LYS A 37 5.13 -1.22 0.32
N THR A 38 4.93 -0.81 -0.93
CA THR A 38 3.90 -1.41 -1.78
C THR A 38 4.26 -2.86 -2.04
N PHE A 39 3.40 -3.78 -1.61
CA PHE A 39 3.55 -5.20 -1.88
C PHE A 39 3.01 -5.52 -3.28
N PRO A 40 3.53 -6.54 -3.98
CA PRO A 40 2.98 -6.95 -5.28
C PRO A 40 1.46 -7.20 -5.24
N PHE A 41 0.94 -7.68 -4.10
CA PHE A 41 -0.48 -7.99 -3.91
C PHE A 41 -1.35 -6.76 -3.64
N ASP A 42 -0.75 -5.60 -3.38
CA ASP A 42 -1.47 -4.33 -3.26
C ASP A 42 -1.98 -3.85 -4.63
N ILE A 43 -1.45 -4.42 -5.72
CA ILE A 43 -1.86 -4.16 -7.08
C ILE A 43 -3.02 -5.09 -7.45
N GLY A 44 -4.11 -4.51 -7.96
CA GLY A 44 -5.30 -5.23 -8.38
C GLY A 44 -6.55 -4.79 -7.62
N PRO A 45 -7.68 -5.51 -7.81
CA PRO A 45 -8.91 -5.21 -7.11
C PRO A 45 -8.73 -5.30 -5.59
N ASP A 46 -9.30 -4.33 -4.88
CA ASP A 46 -9.37 -4.30 -3.42
C ASP A 46 -10.73 -4.77 -2.89
N THR A 47 -11.66 -5.12 -3.78
CA THR A 47 -13.00 -5.61 -3.45
C THR A 47 -13.35 -6.83 -4.29
N ILE A 48 -14.29 -7.62 -3.79
CA ILE A 48 -14.86 -8.77 -4.50
C ILE A 48 -16.39 -8.77 -4.36
N ASP A 49 -17.08 -9.36 -5.33
CA ASP A 49 -18.52 -9.61 -5.21
C ASP A 49 -18.77 -10.86 -4.36
N VAL A 50 -19.48 -10.68 -3.25
CA VAL A 50 -19.88 -11.76 -2.33
C VAL A 50 -21.39 -11.96 -2.29
N SER A 51 -22.15 -11.35 -3.20
CA SER A 51 -23.62 -11.39 -3.21
C SER A 51 -24.18 -12.82 -3.22
N GLY A 52 -23.48 -13.74 -3.89
CA GLY A 52 -23.81 -15.18 -3.95
C GLY A 52 -23.30 -16.04 -2.78
N TYR A 53 -22.53 -15.49 -1.84
CA TYR A 53 -21.99 -16.26 -0.72
C TYR A 53 -23.07 -16.53 0.35
N PRO A 54 -22.91 -17.55 1.22
CA PRO A 54 -23.75 -17.71 2.41
C PRO A 54 -23.80 -16.43 3.25
N LYS A 55 -24.95 -16.16 3.91
CA LYS A 55 -25.16 -14.92 4.68
C LYS A 55 -24.10 -14.68 5.75
N GLU A 56 -23.61 -15.74 6.38
CA GLU A 56 -22.50 -15.64 7.32
C GLU A 56 -21.22 -15.13 6.65
N GLN A 57 -20.89 -15.61 5.45
CA GLN A 57 -19.70 -15.18 4.73
C GLN A 57 -19.82 -13.77 4.17
N GLN A 58 -21.03 -13.34 3.79
CA GLN A 58 -21.30 -11.93 3.48
C GLN A 58 -21.05 -11.03 4.70
N ALA A 59 -21.47 -11.45 5.89
CA ALA A 59 -21.23 -10.71 7.13
C ALA A 59 -19.75 -10.70 7.51
N ASN A 60 -19.05 -11.82 7.34
CA ASN A 60 -17.62 -11.94 7.58
C ASN A 60 -16.81 -11.08 6.59
N TYR A 61 -17.22 -10.98 5.32
CA TYR A 61 -16.60 -10.07 4.35
C TYR A 61 -16.68 -8.61 4.80
N LYS A 62 -17.86 -8.15 5.26
CA LYS A 62 -18.01 -6.78 5.81
C LYS A 62 -17.11 -6.54 7.02
N LEU A 63 -16.89 -7.56 7.86
CA LEU A 63 -15.96 -7.47 8.97
C LEU A 63 -14.50 -7.41 8.49
N PHE A 64 -14.14 -8.25 7.54
CA PHE A 64 -12.84 -8.28 6.88
C PHE A 64 -12.50 -6.93 6.25
N GLU A 65 -13.38 -6.38 5.42
CA GLU A 65 -13.23 -5.06 4.80
C GLU A 65 -12.94 -3.97 5.84
N ARG A 66 -13.79 -3.86 6.87
CA ARG A 66 -13.62 -2.85 7.93
C ARG A 66 -12.36 -3.00 8.77
N LYS A 67 -11.88 -4.23 8.99
CA LYS A 67 -10.74 -4.50 9.90
C LYS A 67 -9.41 -4.50 9.16
N CYS A 68 -9.36 -5.07 7.96
CA CYS A 68 -8.13 -5.26 7.21
C CYS A 68 -7.74 -4.04 6.35
N SER A 69 -8.68 -3.14 6.04
CA SER A 69 -8.38 -1.85 5.37
C SER A 69 -7.76 -0.78 6.28
N ARG A 70 -7.66 -1.04 7.59
CA ARG A 70 -7.23 -0.03 8.58
C ARG A 70 -5.76 0.35 8.51
N CYS A 71 -4.92 -0.52 7.95
CA CYS A 71 -3.47 -0.35 7.96
C CYS A 71 -2.86 -0.38 6.56
N HIS A 72 -3.57 -0.90 5.56
CA HIS A 72 -3.15 -1.01 4.17
C HIS A 72 -4.36 -1.35 3.29
N THR A 73 -4.18 -1.34 1.97
CA THR A 73 -5.23 -1.76 1.04
C THR A 73 -5.72 -3.18 1.30
N LEU A 74 -7.02 -3.41 1.08
CA LEU A 74 -7.65 -4.72 1.18
C LEU A 74 -7.14 -5.68 0.09
N ALA A 75 -6.65 -5.14 -1.03
CA ALA A 75 -5.99 -5.86 -2.11
C ALA A 75 -4.90 -6.82 -1.58
N ARG A 76 -4.15 -6.41 -0.55
CA ARG A 76 -3.07 -7.23 0.05
C ARG A 76 -3.51 -8.64 0.44
N ALA A 77 -4.73 -8.76 0.96
CA ALA A 77 -5.31 -10.05 1.32
C ALA A 77 -6.12 -10.65 0.16
N VAL A 78 -6.89 -9.84 -0.58
CA VAL A 78 -7.68 -10.34 -1.73
C VAL A 78 -6.81 -11.04 -2.77
N ASN A 79 -5.65 -10.46 -3.08
CA ASN A 79 -4.71 -10.90 -4.12
C ASN A 79 -3.54 -11.75 -3.58
N ALA A 80 -3.52 -12.06 -2.28
CA ALA A 80 -2.45 -12.87 -1.70
C ALA A 80 -2.39 -14.26 -2.36
N PRO A 81 -1.19 -14.84 -2.56
CA PRO A 81 -1.01 -16.19 -3.09
C PRO A 81 -1.26 -17.26 -2.02
N TYR A 82 -2.22 -17.01 -1.13
CA TYR A 82 -2.68 -17.90 -0.09
C TYR A 82 -4.06 -18.45 -0.47
N ALA A 83 -4.21 -19.74 -0.27
CA ALA A 83 -5.43 -20.46 -0.59
C ALA A 83 -5.77 -21.54 0.45
N LEU A 84 -4.79 -21.99 1.24
CA LEU A 84 -4.97 -23.08 2.20
C LEU A 84 -5.15 -22.56 3.64
N PRO A 85 -5.93 -23.25 4.50
CA PRO A 85 -6.14 -22.86 5.89
C PRO A 85 -4.85 -22.61 6.70
N GLU A 86 -3.84 -23.47 6.50
CA GLU A 86 -2.52 -23.39 7.10
C GLU A 86 -1.71 -22.16 6.67
N GLU A 87 -2.11 -21.47 5.59
CA GLU A 87 -1.50 -20.20 5.18
C GLU A 87 -2.26 -19.03 5.82
N TRP A 88 -3.60 -19.09 5.81
CA TRP A 88 -4.45 -18.00 6.26
C TRP A 88 -4.43 -17.79 7.77
N GLU A 89 -4.50 -18.86 8.55
CA GLU A 89 -4.51 -18.75 10.00
C GLU A 89 -3.27 -18.01 10.53
N PRO A 90 -2.02 -18.49 10.30
CA PRO A 90 -0.84 -17.79 10.82
C PRO A 90 -0.71 -16.37 10.25
N TYR A 91 -1.16 -16.13 9.02
CA TYR A 91 -1.12 -14.80 8.42
C TYR A 91 -2.04 -13.79 9.13
N VAL A 92 -3.31 -14.15 9.36
CA VAL A 92 -4.25 -13.28 10.08
C VAL A 92 -3.80 -13.09 11.53
N ARG A 93 -3.31 -14.15 12.19
CA ARG A 93 -2.76 -14.06 13.55
C ARG A 93 -1.54 -13.13 13.63
N LYS A 94 -0.71 -13.08 12.59
CA LYS A 94 0.40 -12.12 12.49
C LYS A 94 -0.12 -10.68 12.45
N MET A 95 -1.18 -10.41 11.69
CA MET A 95 -1.81 -9.08 11.65
C MET A 95 -2.49 -8.72 12.98
N GLN A 96 -3.11 -9.71 13.63
CA GLN A 96 -3.71 -9.55 14.95
C GLN A 96 -2.69 -9.04 15.98
N LYS A 97 -1.47 -9.57 15.98
CA LYS A 97 -0.37 -9.19 16.89
C LYS A 97 0.23 -7.80 16.61
N LYS A 98 -0.13 -7.14 15.49
CA LYS A 98 0.37 -5.80 15.19
C LYS A 98 -0.21 -4.76 16.14
N ARG A 99 0.63 -3.81 16.55
CA ARG A 99 0.22 -2.69 17.39
C ARG A 99 -0.94 -1.95 16.72
N ARG A 100 -2.00 -1.67 17.48
CA ARG A 100 -3.23 -0.98 17.02
C ARG A 100 -4.00 -1.72 15.91
N SER A 101 -3.79 -3.02 15.71
CA SER A 101 -4.58 -3.82 14.75
C SER A 101 -6.10 -3.73 15.04
N GLY A 102 -6.47 -3.74 16.32
CA GLY A 102 -7.86 -3.79 16.77
C GLY A 102 -8.62 -5.03 16.27
N LEU A 103 -7.89 -6.11 15.97
CA LEU A 103 -8.44 -7.45 15.74
C LEU A 103 -8.43 -8.21 17.07
N ASP A 104 -9.61 -8.51 17.59
CA ASP A 104 -9.77 -9.47 18.69
C ASP A 104 -9.81 -10.92 18.13
N LYS A 105 -9.78 -11.91 19.03
CA LYS A 105 -9.77 -13.32 18.63
C LYS A 105 -11.01 -13.68 17.78
N LYS A 106 -12.19 -13.25 18.21
CA LYS A 106 -13.46 -13.55 17.53
C LYS A 106 -13.51 -12.97 16.12
N SER A 107 -13.03 -11.74 15.93
CA SER A 107 -12.96 -11.11 14.61
C SER A 107 -11.93 -11.81 13.73
N ALA A 108 -10.77 -12.15 14.27
CA ALA A 108 -9.75 -12.91 13.53
C ALA A 108 -10.29 -14.27 13.07
N ASP A 109 -11.00 -15.01 13.93
CA ASP A 109 -11.59 -16.32 13.58
C ASP A 109 -12.61 -16.20 12.43
N LYS A 110 -13.47 -15.17 12.47
CA LYS A 110 -14.42 -14.87 11.39
C LYS A 110 -13.75 -14.47 10.08
N ILE A 111 -12.68 -13.69 10.16
CA ILE A 111 -11.90 -13.28 8.99
C ILE A 111 -11.20 -14.49 8.37
N ILE A 112 -10.63 -15.39 9.18
CA ILE A 112 -10.04 -16.65 8.72
C ILE A 112 -11.10 -17.53 8.03
N SER A 113 -12.30 -17.65 8.63
CA SER A 113 -13.42 -18.39 8.02
C SER A 113 -13.78 -17.83 6.63
N PHE A 114 -13.88 -16.52 6.51
CA PHE A 114 -14.13 -15.87 5.21
C PHE A 114 -13.02 -16.11 4.20
N LEU A 115 -11.75 -15.91 4.57
CA LEU A 115 -10.63 -16.07 3.65
C LEU A 115 -10.49 -17.52 3.16
N ASN A 116 -10.77 -18.49 4.02
CA ASN A 116 -10.81 -19.90 3.64
C ASN A 116 -11.97 -20.21 2.68
N TYR A 117 -13.17 -19.71 2.97
CA TYR A 117 -14.33 -19.88 2.10
C TYR A 117 -14.11 -19.22 0.75
N ASP A 118 -13.67 -17.97 0.75
CA ASP A 118 -13.39 -17.20 -0.45
C ASP A 118 -12.32 -17.87 -1.33
N SER A 119 -11.27 -18.44 -0.71
CA SER A 119 -10.23 -19.19 -1.41
C SER A 119 -10.79 -20.46 -2.06
N SER A 120 -11.70 -21.18 -1.39
CA SER A 120 -12.31 -22.39 -1.97
C SER A 120 -13.24 -22.11 -3.15
N VAL A 121 -13.79 -20.89 -3.22
CA VAL A 121 -14.64 -20.46 -4.33
C VAL A 121 -13.81 -19.88 -5.49
N ARG A 122 -12.94 -18.90 -5.22
CA ARG A 122 -12.25 -18.11 -6.25
C ARG A 122 -10.86 -18.62 -6.62
N LYS A 123 -10.19 -19.39 -5.75
CA LYS A 123 -8.77 -19.77 -5.91
C LYS A 123 -8.58 -21.29 -6.09
N LYS A 124 -9.53 -21.96 -6.74
CA LYS A 124 -9.52 -23.43 -6.95
C LYS A 124 -8.24 -23.92 -7.62
N ASP A 125 -7.79 -23.25 -8.66
CA ASP A 125 -6.57 -23.60 -9.39
C ASP A 125 -5.33 -23.49 -8.50
N LEU A 126 -5.29 -22.50 -7.61
CA LEU A 126 -4.19 -22.31 -6.66
C LEU A 126 -4.20 -23.41 -5.58
N ILE A 127 -5.38 -23.81 -5.11
CA ILE A 127 -5.53 -24.96 -4.19
C ILE A 127 -4.99 -26.22 -4.87
N GLU A 128 -5.44 -26.52 -6.08
CA GLU A 128 -5.00 -27.71 -6.82
C GLU A 128 -3.48 -27.72 -7.02
N LYS A 129 -2.91 -26.59 -7.46
CA LYS A 129 -1.47 -26.43 -7.64
C LYS A 129 -0.72 -26.71 -6.33
N LYS A 130 -1.11 -26.05 -5.23
CA LYS A 130 -0.45 -26.22 -3.94
C LYS A 130 -0.64 -27.62 -3.36
N SER A 131 -1.78 -28.27 -3.59
CA SER A 131 -2.01 -29.65 -3.17
C SER A 131 -1.09 -30.64 -3.91
N LYS A 132 -0.78 -30.39 -5.18
CA LYS A 132 0.18 -31.20 -5.95
C LYS A 132 1.62 -30.99 -5.48
N GLU A 133 2.02 -29.76 -5.19
CA GLU A 133 3.37 -29.44 -4.70
C GLU A 133 3.68 -30.02 -3.31
N LYS A 134 2.66 -30.36 -2.53
CA LYS A 134 2.80 -30.98 -1.20
C LYS A 134 2.95 -32.51 -1.22
N LYS A 135 2.68 -33.15 -2.35
CA LYS A 135 2.70 -34.61 -2.51
C LYS A 135 4.07 -35.06 -3.01
#